data_AF-A0A817QK46-F1
#
_entry.id   AF-A0A817QK46-F1
#
_cell.length_a   1.000
_cell.length_b   1.000
_cell.length_c   1.000
_cell.angle_alpha   90.00
_cell.angle_beta   90.00
_cell.angle_gamma   90.00
#
_symmetry.space_group_name_H-M   'P 1'
#
loop_
_entity.id
_entity.type
_entity.pdbx_description
1 polymer ?
#
loop_
_entity_poly.entity_id
_entity_poly.type
_entity_poly.pdbx_seq_one_letter_code
_entity_poly.pdbx_strand_id
1 'polypeptide(L)'
;VPSSNEFKIKQAVPGNRQVIVTWDKIPEAIGYVLKYSLGSNIYVIGLDPETTSYTVIGLENGSTYYFKVMARSTTVIMVETSTILVKVGRTSGLQSHQLGLLVNDNDPDSIAVAEYYRIRRLIPSENIVHLSLPKVTRLTANEFTPLKNKVDELMPPTVQALALAWTIPYAVESMMLAGKNVDQVKALIDRGIASDGTQPTGSAYIMNTTDSIRSVRAKVFISYYLGKTISPHVNVQLLQANSISGTTDVLFYFQGLHAVNDITTNKYPPGAVADQLTLYGGMLTDSGSHMSILEFIAAGFTGSFGTVSEPCSWTQKFPNPQFMIQHYTKGETLIESYWKSILQVFQGVFVGEPLANPWRQYIS
;
A
#
# COMPACT_ATOMS: atom_id res chain seq x y z
N VAL A 1 -44.84 28.11 -14.49
CA VAL A 1 -44.24 26.93 -13.84
C VAL A 1 -42.99 26.60 -14.64
N PRO A 2 -41.77 26.72 -14.09
CA PRO A 2 -40.59 26.28 -14.81
C PRO A 2 -40.78 24.80 -15.11
N SER A 3 -40.81 24.46 -16.40
CA SER A 3 -40.84 23.09 -16.88
C SER A 3 -39.67 22.32 -16.28
N SER A 4 -39.95 21.21 -15.62
CA SER A 4 -38.98 20.27 -15.08
C SER A 4 -38.14 19.68 -16.21
N ASN A 5 -37.09 20.40 -16.64
CA ASN A 5 -35.89 19.74 -17.11
C ASN A 5 -35.27 19.08 -15.87
N GLU A 6 -35.54 17.79 -15.74
CA GLU A 6 -35.39 16.95 -14.55
C GLU A 6 -34.03 17.13 -13.89
N PHE A 7 -34.04 17.59 -12.63
CA PHE A 7 -32.90 17.50 -11.75
C PHE A 7 -32.42 16.04 -11.68
N LYS A 8 -31.20 15.76 -12.16
CA LYS A 8 -30.69 14.39 -12.23
C LYS A 8 -29.25 14.29 -11.77
N ILE A 9 -28.87 13.07 -11.41
CA ILE A 9 -27.47 12.67 -11.33
C ILE A 9 -26.99 12.49 -12.78
N LYS A 10 -26.02 13.31 -13.20
CA LYS A 10 -25.40 13.25 -14.54
C LYS A 10 -24.48 12.04 -14.67
N GLN A 11 -23.73 11.75 -13.62
CA GLN A 11 -22.73 10.70 -13.62
C GLN A 11 -22.57 10.14 -12.21
N ALA A 12 -22.36 8.83 -12.13
CA ALA A 12 -21.81 8.20 -10.95
C ALA A 12 -20.70 7.24 -11.37
N VAL A 13 -19.46 7.58 -11.04
CA VAL A 13 -18.28 6.83 -11.43
C VAL A 13 -17.82 5.99 -10.25
N PRO A 14 -17.96 4.66 -10.29
CA PRO A 14 -17.41 3.81 -9.25
C PRO A 14 -15.88 3.80 -9.32
N GLY A 15 -15.26 3.72 -8.14
CA GLY A 15 -13.84 3.47 -7.96
C GLY A 15 -13.61 2.51 -6.79
N ASN A 16 -12.36 2.41 -6.34
CA ASN A 16 -12.03 1.59 -5.17
C ASN A 16 -12.64 2.18 -3.89
N ARG A 17 -13.58 1.46 -3.27
CA ARG A 17 -14.30 1.84 -2.04
C ARG A 17 -14.94 3.23 -2.13
N GLN A 18 -15.25 3.68 -3.34
CA GLN A 18 -15.79 5.01 -3.55
C GLN A 18 -16.67 5.10 -4.78
N VAL A 19 -17.54 6.11 -4.80
CA VAL A 19 -18.30 6.53 -5.98
C VAL A 19 -18.27 8.05 -6.05
N ILE A 20 -17.84 8.59 -7.19
CA ILE A 20 -17.94 10.03 -7.48
C ILE A 20 -19.30 10.28 -8.09
N VAL A 21 -20.17 11.00 -7.38
CA VAL A 21 -21.53 11.34 -7.83
C VAL A 21 -21.54 12.79 -8.29
N THR A 22 -22.00 13.06 -9.50
CA THR A 22 -22.11 14.42 -10.07
C THR A 22 -23.53 14.67 -10.55
N TRP A 23 -24.11 15.82 -10.20
CA TRP A 23 -25.50 16.18 -10.51
C TRP A 23 -25.63 17.59 -11.10
N ASP A 24 -26.83 17.93 -11.55
CA ASP A 24 -27.14 19.25 -12.11
C ASP A 24 -27.19 20.35 -11.05
N LYS A 25 -26.72 21.56 -11.38
CA LYS A 25 -26.88 22.71 -10.50
C LYS A 25 -28.32 23.21 -10.55
N ILE A 26 -28.92 23.45 -9.39
CA ILE A 26 -30.20 24.14 -9.24
C ILE A 26 -29.92 25.58 -8.78
N PRO A 27 -30.24 26.61 -9.60
CA PRO A 27 -29.87 28.00 -9.32
C PRO A 27 -30.36 28.57 -7.97
N GLU A 28 -31.50 28.09 -7.47
CA GLU A 28 -32.11 28.57 -6.22
C GLU A 28 -31.94 27.59 -5.05
N ALA A 29 -31.14 26.54 -5.23
CA ALA A 29 -30.90 25.61 -4.13
C ALA A 29 -30.07 26.29 -3.04
N ILE A 30 -30.51 26.17 -1.79
CA ILE A 30 -29.75 26.59 -0.59
C ILE A 30 -28.80 25.50 -0.09
N GLY A 31 -28.73 24.38 -0.79
CA GLY A 31 -27.86 23.24 -0.49
C GLY A 31 -28.39 21.96 -1.09
N TYR A 32 -27.61 20.90 -0.99
CA TYR A 32 -28.01 19.56 -1.41
C TYR A 32 -27.97 18.58 -0.24
N VAL A 33 -28.67 17.47 -0.42
CA VAL A 33 -28.55 16.30 0.44
C VAL A 33 -28.32 15.08 -0.45
N LEU A 34 -27.14 14.48 -0.34
CA LEU A 34 -26.83 13.21 -1.00
C LEU A 34 -27.23 12.07 -0.05
N LYS A 35 -28.10 11.19 -0.53
CA LYS A 35 -28.47 9.94 0.15
C LYS A 35 -27.88 8.76 -0.60
N TYR A 36 -27.32 7.82 0.16
CA TYR A 36 -26.94 6.53 -0.39
C TYR A 36 -27.29 5.39 0.57
N SER A 37 -27.52 4.19 0.03
CA SER A 37 -27.88 3.04 0.86
C SER A 37 -27.25 1.74 0.38
N LEU A 38 -27.03 0.84 1.35
CA LEU A 38 -26.67 -0.57 1.15
C LEU A 38 -27.69 -1.41 1.94
N GLY A 39 -28.54 -2.14 1.22
CA GLY A 39 -29.66 -2.84 1.85
C GLY A 39 -30.59 -1.85 2.58
N SER A 40 -30.84 -2.09 3.87
CA SER A 40 -31.65 -1.22 4.74
C SER A 40 -30.87 -0.06 5.36
N ASN A 41 -29.53 -0.04 5.27
CA ASN A 41 -28.70 1.01 5.85
C ASN A 41 -28.75 2.26 4.96
N ILE A 42 -29.18 3.39 5.52
CA ILE A 42 -29.30 4.66 4.80
C ILE A 42 -28.31 5.66 5.40
N TYR A 43 -27.54 6.29 4.52
CA TYR A 43 -26.56 7.31 4.84
C TYR A 43 -26.97 8.64 4.20
N VAL A 44 -26.74 9.75 4.89
CA VAL A 44 -27.18 11.08 4.50
C VAL A 44 -26.04 12.08 4.66
N ILE A 45 -25.76 12.85 3.61
CA ILE A 45 -24.71 13.87 3.59
C ILE A 45 -25.33 15.20 3.20
N GLY A 46 -25.21 16.21 4.08
CA GLY A 46 -25.59 17.58 3.79
C GLY A 46 -24.46 18.33 3.08
N LEU A 47 -24.80 19.09 2.04
CA LEU A 47 -23.85 19.78 1.18
C LEU A 47 -24.28 21.22 0.91
N ASP A 48 -23.28 22.06 0.65
CA ASP A 48 -23.42 23.47 0.32
C ASP A 48 -24.04 23.68 -1.07
N PRO A 49 -24.66 24.85 -1.34
CA PRO A 49 -25.39 25.13 -2.58
C PRO A 49 -24.53 25.14 -3.85
N GLU A 50 -23.22 25.33 -3.71
CA GLU A 50 -22.27 25.33 -4.82
C GLU A 50 -21.76 23.93 -5.17
N THR A 51 -22.02 22.93 -4.32
CA THR A 51 -21.52 21.56 -4.52
C THR A 51 -22.39 20.81 -5.52
N THR A 52 -21.82 20.46 -6.68
CA THR A 52 -22.48 19.64 -7.71
C THR A 52 -21.79 18.30 -7.98
N SER A 53 -20.77 17.97 -7.17
CA SER A 53 -20.07 16.70 -7.20
C SER A 53 -19.61 16.33 -5.80
N TYR A 54 -19.70 15.06 -5.44
CA TYR A 54 -19.21 14.55 -4.17
C TYR A 54 -18.67 13.12 -4.31
N THR A 55 -17.53 12.85 -3.70
CA THR A 55 -16.93 11.52 -3.64
C THR A 55 -17.36 10.83 -2.35
N VAL A 56 -18.28 9.86 -2.47
CA VAL A 56 -18.63 9.00 -1.35
C VAL A 56 -17.52 7.96 -1.20
N ILE A 57 -16.85 7.93 -0.06
CA ILE A 57 -15.75 7.02 0.26
C ILE A 57 -16.17 6.00 1.33
N GLY A 58 -15.36 4.96 1.53
CA GLY A 58 -15.61 3.92 2.53
C GLY A 58 -16.67 2.89 2.13
N LEU A 59 -17.01 2.84 0.84
CA LEU A 59 -17.97 1.88 0.31
C LEU A 59 -17.36 0.47 0.21
N GLU A 60 -18.21 -0.54 0.19
CA GLU A 60 -17.80 -1.93 -0.02
C GLU A 60 -17.67 -2.25 -1.51
N ASN A 61 -16.49 -2.70 -1.93
CA ASN A 61 -16.25 -3.13 -3.31
C ASN A 61 -17.12 -4.32 -3.70
N GLY A 62 -17.65 -4.30 -4.92
CA GLY A 62 -18.54 -5.33 -5.43
C GLY A 62 -19.98 -5.25 -4.94
N SER A 63 -20.26 -4.45 -3.91
CA SER A 63 -21.62 -4.16 -3.45
C SER A 63 -22.30 -3.15 -4.36
N THR A 64 -23.63 -3.26 -4.49
CA THR A 64 -24.45 -2.29 -5.24
C THR A 64 -25.10 -1.33 -4.28
N TYR A 65 -24.79 -0.05 -4.46
CA TYR A 65 -25.35 1.05 -3.67
C TYR A 65 -26.39 1.81 -4.48
N TYR A 66 -27.40 2.32 -3.80
CA TYR A 66 -28.40 3.21 -4.37
C TYR A 66 -28.01 4.65 -4.04
N PHE A 67 -28.08 5.57 -5.01
CA PHE A 67 -27.78 6.99 -4.81
C PHE A 67 -28.95 7.86 -5.26
N LYS A 68 -29.21 8.92 -4.49
CA LYS A 68 -30.18 9.97 -4.79
C LYS A 68 -29.69 11.31 -4.25
N VAL A 69 -29.94 12.39 -4.99
CA VAL A 69 -29.66 13.75 -4.52
C VAL A 69 -30.98 14.51 -4.37
N MET A 70 -31.11 15.29 -3.29
CA MET A 70 -32.21 16.24 -3.10
C MET A 70 -31.65 17.66 -3.05
N ALA A 71 -32.26 18.58 -3.78
CA ALA A 71 -31.99 20.01 -3.67
C ALA A 71 -32.88 20.61 -2.57
N ARG A 72 -32.27 21.38 -1.66
CA ARG A 72 -32.96 22.10 -0.58
C ARG A 72 -33.36 23.50 -1.05
N SER A 73 -34.55 23.95 -0.68
CA SER A 73 -35.07 25.29 -0.96
C SER A 73 -35.72 25.91 0.29
N THR A 74 -35.80 27.24 0.36
CA THR A 74 -36.48 27.98 1.44
C THR A 74 -38.01 27.89 1.38
N THR A 75 -38.59 27.48 0.24
CA THR A 75 -40.03 27.45 -0.03
C THR A 75 -40.67 26.06 0.04
N VAL A 76 -40.03 25.09 0.73
CA VAL A 76 -40.53 23.73 1.05
C VAL A 76 -40.61 22.74 -0.14
N ILE A 77 -40.60 23.18 -1.41
CA ILE A 77 -40.55 22.25 -2.55
C ILE A 77 -39.13 21.70 -2.70
N MET A 78 -38.90 20.55 -2.07
CA MET A 78 -37.71 19.72 -2.28
C MET A 78 -37.83 19.03 -3.64
N VAL A 79 -36.83 19.20 -4.50
CA VAL A 79 -36.73 18.46 -5.77
C VAL A 79 -35.68 17.38 -5.63
N GLU A 80 -35.98 16.17 -6.06
CA GLU A 80 -35.08 15.02 -5.97
C GLU A 80 -34.80 14.39 -7.32
N THR A 81 -33.62 13.78 -7.44
CA THR A 81 -33.27 12.99 -8.61
C THR A 81 -33.96 11.63 -8.56
N SER A 82 -34.08 10.95 -9.70
CA SER A 82 -34.30 9.51 -9.70
C SER A 82 -33.17 8.80 -8.94
N THR A 83 -33.48 7.63 -8.38
CA THR A 83 -32.47 6.76 -7.76
C THR A 83 -31.66 6.08 -8.86
N ILE A 84 -30.33 6.09 -8.72
CA ILE A 84 -29.44 5.29 -9.56
C ILE A 84 -28.79 4.17 -8.75
N LEU A 85 -28.50 3.06 -9.41
CA LEU A 85 -27.77 1.94 -8.81
C LEU A 85 -26.34 1.96 -9.33
N VAL A 86 -25.37 1.86 -8.42
CA VAL A 86 -23.95 1.85 -8.76
C VAL A 86 -23.30 0.67 -8.07
N LYS A 87 -22.79 -0.28 -8.85
CA LYS A 87 -21.94 -1.36 -8.35
C LYS A 87 -20.54 -0.78 -8.13
N VAL A 88 -20.08 -0.78 -6.89
CA VAL A 88 -18.73 -0.31 -6.55
C VAL A 88 -17.73 -1.29 -7.17
N GLY A 89 -16.68 -0.77 -7.81
CA GLY A 89 -15.73 -1.61 -8.55
C GLY A 89 -15.08 -2.64 -7.64
N ARG A 90 -15.01 -3.90 -8.07
CA ARG A 90 -14.11 -4.86 -7.41
C ARG A 90 -12.70 -4.54 -7.85
N THR A 91 -11.74 -4.73 -6.96
CA THR A 91 -10.33 -4.48 -7.27
C THR A 91 -9.51 -5.71 -6.96
N SER A 92 -8.45 -5.94 -7.72
CA SER A 92 -7.46 -6.97 -7.42
C SER A 92 -6.67 -6.63 -6.15
N GLY A 93 -6.19 -7.67 -5.47
CA GLY A 93 -5.36 -7.58 -4.27
C GLY A 93 -6.12 -7.27 -2.98
N LEU A 94 -5.36 -7.27 -1.87
CA LEU A 94 -5.83 -7.02 -0.51
C LEU A 94 -6.51 -5.65 -0.37
N GLN A 95 -7.63 -5.62 0.36
CA GLN A 95 -8.38 -4.40 0.67
C GLN A 95 -8.13 -3.92 2.11
N SER A 96 -8.39 -2.64 2.39
CA SER A 96 -8.14 -2.06 3.73
C SER A 96 -8.90 -2.74 4.86
N HIS A 97 -10.12 -3.22 4.60
CA HIS A 97 -10.90 -3.99 5.58
C HIS A 97 -10.38 -5.42 5.83
N GLN A 98 -9.40 -5.87 5.04
CA GLN A 98 -8.71 -7.14 5.18
C GLN A 98 -7.29 -6.96 5.75
N LEU A 99 -6.88 -5.73 6.04
CA LEU A 99 -5.59 -5.45 6.68
C LEU A 99 -5.83 -5.19 8.18
N GLY A 100 -5.09 -5.91 9.02
CA GLY A 100 -4.98 -5.64 10.45
C GLY A 100 -3.80 -4.73 10.74
N LEU A 101 -3.96 -3.81 11.68
CA LEU A 101 -2.92 -2.85 12.07
C LEU A 101 -2.55 -3.06 13.54
N LEU A 102 -1.28 -3.34 13.80
CA LEU A 102 -0.75 -3.48 15.16
C LEU A 102 -0.09 -2.17 15.62
N VAL A 103 -0.48 -1.71 16.81
CA VAL A 103 -0.03 -0.45 17.42
C VAL A 103 0.66 -0.74 18.74
N ASN A 104 1.78 -0.09 19.01
CA ASN A 104 2.47 -0.15 20.29
C ASN A 104 2.15 1.08 21.13
N ASP A 105 1.31 0.94 22.16
CA ASP A 105 0.89 2.03 23.04
C ASP A 105 2.04 2.63 23.86
N ASN A 106 3.14 1.90 24.02
CA ASN A 106 4.34 2.40 24.71
C ASN A 106 5.23 3.28 23.82
N ASP A 107 4.86 3.47 22.55
CA ASP A 107 5.57 4.28 21.56
C ASP A 107 4.63 5.35 20.96
N PRO A 108 4.75 6.63 21.36
CA PRO A 108 3.94 7.72 20.82
C PRO A 108 4.00 7.85 19.30
N ASP A 109 5.16 7.54 18.69
CA ASP A 109 5.33 7.62 17.26
C ASP A 109 4.59 6.47 16.55
N SER A 110 4.54 5.28 17.16
CA SER A 110 3.70 4.15 16.71
C SER A 110 2.24 4.55 16.64
N ILE A 111 1.71 5.20 17.69
CA ILE A 111 0.33 5.69 17.74
C ILE A 111 0.08 6.72 16.62
N ALA A 112 0.99 7.68 16.45
CA ALA A 112 0.87 8.73 15.44
C ALA A 112 0.87 8.17 14.01
N VAL A 113 1.75 7.21 13.73
CA VAL A 113 1.81 6.51 12.43
C VAL A 113 0.55 5.68 12.20
N ALA A 114 0.09 4.95 13.22
CA ALA A 114 -1.08 4.09 13.10
C ALA A 114 -2.36 4.88 12.80
N GLU A 115 -2.61 5.96 13.54
CA GLU A 115 -3.77 6.83 13.30
C GLU A 115 -3.71 7.46 11.91
N TYR A 116 -2.52 7.94 11.51
CA TYR A 116 -2.33 8.49 10.17
C TYR A 116 -2.66 7.46 9.09
N TYR A 117 -2.13 6.24 9.22
CA TYR A 117 -2.35 5.17 8.24
C TYR A 117 -3.81 4.72 8.19
N ARG A 118 -4.43 4.53 9.35
CA ARG A 118 -5.84 4.16 9.50
C ARG A 118 -6.75 5.13 8.76
N ILE A 119 -6.60 6.44 9.02
CA ILE A 119 -7.43 7.48 8.41
C ILE A 119 -7.23 7.49 6.89
N ARG A 120 -5.98 7.38 6.44
CA ARG A 120 -5.63 7.51 5.02
C ARG A 120 -6.02 6.32 4.16
N ARG A 121 -5.97 5.10 4.70
CA ARG A 121 -6.40 3.87 4.02
C ARG A 121 -7.83 3.45 4.36
N LEU A 122 -8.52 4.19 5.24
CA LEU A 122 -9.85 3.83 5.76
C LEU A 122 -9.83 2.40 6.32
N ILE A 123 -8.82 2.10 7.14
CA ILE A 123 -8.75 0.82 7.85
C ILE A 123 -9.82 0.85 8.95
N PRO A 124 -10.71 -0.16 9.03
CA PRO A 124 -11.74 -0.21 10.06
C PRO A 124 -11.12 -0.19 11.47
N SER A 125 -11.78 0.47 12.41
CA SER A 125 -11.30 0.56 13.80
C SER A 125 -11.20 -0.81 14.47
N GLU A 126 -12.08 -1.74 14.11
CA GLU A 126 -12.09 -3.12 14.57
C GLU A 126 -10.90 -3.95 14.07
N ASN A 127 -10.20 -3.49 13.02
CA ASN A 127 -9.00 -4.14 12.51
C ASN A 127 -7.72 -3.68 13.23
N ILE A 128 -7.84 -2.91 14.31
CA ILE A 128 -6.69 -2.32 15.01
C ILE A 128 -6.53 -3.00 16.36
N VAL A 129 -5.33 -3.53 16.59
CA VAL A 129 -4.98 -4.12 17.88
C VAL A 129 -3.85 -3.34 18.51
N HIS A 130 -4.17 -2.81 19.68
CA HIS A 130 -3.24 -2.10 20.55
C HIS A 130 -2.49 -3.07 21.47
N LEU A 131 -1.17 -2.95 21.49
CA LEU A 131 -0.24 -3.78 22.27
C LEU A 131 0.65 -2.89 23.13
N SER A 132 1.14 -3.41 24.25
CA SER A 132 2.11 -2.70 25.10
C SER A 132 3.43 -3.45 25.07
N LEU A 133 4.33 -3.07 24.16
CA LEU A 133 5.62 -3.75 23.97
C LEU A 133 6.70 -3.16 24.89
N PRO A 134 7.62 -3.98 25.44
CA PRO A 134 8.80 -3.50 26.14
C PRO A 134 9.80 -2.83 25.17
N LYS A 135 10.53 -1.81 25.63
CA LYS A 135 11.55 -1.07 24.85
C LYS A 135 12.85 -1.88 24.70
N VAL A 136 12.79 -2.99 23.98
CA VAL A 136 13.91 -3.90 23.71
C VAL A 136 13.91 -4.29 22.23
N THR A 137 15.05 -4.75 21.69
CA THR A 137 15.18 -5.13 20.27
C THR A 137 14.84 -6.59 19.99
N ARG A 138 14.61 -7.41 21.03
CA ARG A 138 14.22 -8.82 20.94
C ARG A 138 13.28 -9.18 22.09
N LEU A 139 12.27 -10.00 21.80
CA LEU A 139 11.37 -10.59 22.79
C LEU A 139 11.74 -12.06 23.01
N THR A 140 11.61 -12.53 24.26
CA THR A 140 11.61 -13.96 24.57
C THR A 140 10.26 -14.59 24.18
N ALA A 141 10.22 -15.93 24.07
CA ALA A 141 8.97 -16.63 23.78
C ALA A 141 7.86 -16.38 24.83
N ASN A 142 8.25 -16.25 26.11
CA ASN A 142 7.32 -15.97 27.20
C ASN A 142 6.75 -14.55 27.14
N GLU A 143 7.55 -13.58 26.68
CA GLU A 143 7.07 -12.20 26.45
C GLU A 143 6.22 -12.11 25.18
N PHE A 144 6.52 -12.89 24.15
CA PHE A 144 5.80 -12.91 22.88
C PHE A 144 4.42 -13.58 22.97
N THR A 145 4.31 -14.69 23.70
CA THR A 145 3.09 -15.50 23.79
C THR A 145 1.83 -14.69 24.20
N PRO A 146 1.84 -13.88 25.28
CA PRO A 146 0.65 -13.09 25.65
C PRO A 146 0.29 -12.03 24.61
N LEU A 147 1.29 -11.45 23.92
CA LEU A 147 1.05 -10.49 22.84
C LEU A 147 0.36 -11.17 21.64
N LYS A 148 0.84 -12.36 21.26
CA LYS A 148 0.25 -13.15 20.18
C LYS A 148 -1.18 -13.57 20.49
N ASN A 149 -1.44 -14.06 21.70
CA ASN A 149 -2.79 -14.43 22.12
C ASN A 149 -3.76 -13.25 22.04
N LYS A 150 -3.33 -12.06 22.47
CA LYS A 150 -4.14 -10.84 22.35
C LYS A 150 -4.45 -10.47 20.89
N VAL A 151 -3.48 -10.62 19.99
CA VAL A 151 -3.70 -10.42 18.55
C VAL A 151 -4.69 -11.44 18.01
N ASP A 152 -4.55 -12.71 18.34
CA ASP A 152 -5.44 -13.79 17.86
C ASP A 152 -6.89 -13.64 18.37
N GLU A 153 -7.06 -13.17 19.60
CA GLU A 153 -8.37 -12.96 20.21
C GLU A 153 -9.11 -11.76 19.60
N LEU A 154 -8.39 -10.67 19.32
CA LEU A 154 -9.00 -9.41 18.90
C LEU A 154 -9.08 -9.22 17.39
N MET A 155 -8.24 -9.91 16.60
CA MET A 155 -8.25 -9.72 15.15
C MET A 155 -9.49 -10.34 14.49
N PRO A 156 -10.24 -9.56 13.69
CA PRO A 156 -11.40 -10.08 12.97
C PRO A 156 -11.00 -11.16 11.95
N PRO A 157 -11.86 -12.17 11.70
CA PRO A 157 -11.59 -13.22 10.70
C PRO A 157 -11.54 -12.70 9.26
N THR A 158 -11.96 -11.46 9.02
CA THR A 158 -11.83 -10.79 7.72
C THR A 158 -10.41 -10.32 7.43
N VAL A 159 -9.55 -10.20 8.46
CA VAL A 159 -8.15 -9.81 8.31
C VAL A 159 -7.35 -10.95 7.69
N GLN A 160 -6.57 -10.63 6.65
CA GLN A 160 -5.74 -11.59 5.90
C GLN A 160 -4.25 -11.24 5.96
N ALA A 161 -3.88 -10.02 6.35
CA ALA A 161 -2.49 -9.62 6.53
C ALA A 161 -2.35 -8.59 7.66
N LEU A 162 -1.16 -8.51 8.25
CA LEU A 162 -0.84 -7.60 9.35
C LEU A 162 0.21 -6.57 8.93
N ALA A 163 -0.08 -5.31 9.27
CA ALA A 163 0.83 -4.18 9.18
C ALA A 163 1.26 -3.74 10.59
N LEU A 164 2.54 -3.49 10.78
CA LEU A 164 3.11 -3.10 12.07
C LEU A 164 3.54 -1.64 11.99
N ALA A 165 2.87 -0.76 12.74
CA ALA A 165 3.18 0.66 12.79
C ALA A 165 4.19 0.94 13.91
N TRP A 166 5.48 0.64 13.73
CA TRP A 166 6.49 0.81 14.77
C TRP A 166 7.65 1.70 14.33
N THR A 167 8.25 2.43 15.27
CA THR A 167 9.51 3.16 15.01
C THR A 167 10.77 2.35 15.32
N ILE A 168 10.66 1.33 16.19
CA ILE A 168 11.75 0.40 16.50
C ILE A 168 11.39 -0.97 15.90
N PRO A 169 12.24 -1.56 15.04
CA PRO A 169 11.92 -2.83 14.40
C PRO A 169 11.95 -4.00 15.37
N TYR A 170 10.98 -4.90 15.22
CA TYR A 170 11.12 -6.28 15.71
C TYR A 170 11.04 -7.22 14.51
N ALA A 171 11.85 -8.27 14.54
CA ALA A 171 11.78 -9.34 13.55
C ALA A 171 10.51 -10.17 13.78
N VAL A 172 9.41 -9.78 13.13
CA VAL A 172 8.13 -10.48 13.11
C VAL A 172 7.73 -10.67 11.66
N GLU A 173 7.07 -11.78 11.36
CA GLU A 173 6.58 -12.12 10.01
C GLU A 173 5.43 -11.19 9.57
N SER A 174 5.75 -9.94 9.25
CA SER A 174 4.80 -8.91 8.84
C SER A 174 5.48 -7.81 8.02
N MET A 175 4.68 -6.89 7.44
CA MET A 175 5.21 -5.67 6.84
C MET A 175 5.15 -4.50 7.82
N MET A 176 6.29 -3.83 7.99
CA MET A 176 6.43 -2.68 8.87
C MET A 176 6.28 -1.36 8.09
N LEU A 177 5.55 -0.43 8.71
CA LEU A 177 5.56 0.98 8.34
C LEU A 177 6.68 1.67 9.12
N ALA A 178 7.90 1.60 8.59
CA ALA A 178 9.11 2.08 9.25
C ALA A 178 9.90 3.10 8.42
N GLY A 179 10.63 3.96 9.12
CA GLY A 179 11.42 5.08 8.59
C GLY A 179 12.33 5.62 9.70
N LYS A 180 13.26 6.53 9.38
CA LYS A 180 14.18 7.09 10.40
C LYS A 180 13.48 8.00 11.41
N ASN A 181 12.27 8.45 11.08
CA ASN A 181 11.39 9.26 11.92
C ASN A 181 9.95 9.20 11.38
N VAL A 182 9.00 9.73 12.15
CA VAL A 182 7.56 9.75 11.79
C VAL A 182 7.29 10.41 10.44
N ASP A 183 7.99 11.49 10.10
CA ASP A 183 7.75 12.21 8.84
C ASP A 183 8.15 11.36 7.62
N GLN A 184 9.25 10.60 7.73
CA GLN A 184 9.61 9.64 6.69
C GLN A 184 8.59 8.50 6.56
N VAL A 185 7.99 8.04 7.67
CA VAL A 185 6.93 7.01 7.62
C VAL A 185 5.66 7.56 6.97
N LYS A 186 5.26 8.80 7.29
CA LYS A 186 4.14 9.47 6.61
C LYS A 186 4.40 9.64 5.12
N ALA A 187 5.62 10.05 4.74
CA ALA A 187 6.01 10.17 3.34
C ALA A 187 6.00 8.81 2.61
N LEU A 188 6.40 7.72 3.28
CA LEU A 188 6.26 6.35 2.76
C LEU A 188 4.78 5.99 2.51
N ILE A 189 3.91 6.27 3.49
CA ILE A 189 2.45 6.03 3.38
C ILE A 189 1.86 6.81 2.21
N ASP A 190 2.19 8.10 2.12
CA ASP A 190 1.71 8.99 1.05
C ASP A 190 2.14 8.50 -0.32
N ARG A 191 3.38 8.07 -0.43
CA ARG A 191 3.93 7.53 -1.66
C ARG A 191 3.26 6.22 -2.06
N GLY A 192 2.96 5.34 -1.10
CA GLY A 192 2.20 4.11 -1.38
C GLY A 192 0.78 4.40 -1.87
N ILE A 193 0.06 5.32 -1.23
CA ILE A 193 -1.28 5.76 -1.65
C ILE A 193 -1.23 6.42 -3.04
N ALA A 194 -0.25 7.28 -3.28
CA ALA A 194 -0.08 7.96 -4.57
C ALA A 194 0.25 7.00 -5.72
N SER A 195 0.70 5.77 -5.41
CA SER A 195 0.95 4.75 -6.43
C SER A 195 -0.35 4.16 -6.98
N ASP A 196 -1.41 4.08 -6.19
CA ASP A 196 -2.57 3.24 -6.46
C ASP A 196 -3.21 3.49 -7.85
N GLY A 197 -3.27 2.44 -8.67
CA GLY A 197 -3.91 2.47 -9.98
C GLY A 197 -3.25 3.39 -11.02
N THR A 198 -2.03 3.87 -10.77
CA THR A 198 -1.28 4.72 -11.70
C THR A 198 -0.72 3.98 -12.92
N GLN A 199 -0.63 2.65 -12.85
CA GLN A 199 -0.13 1.75 -13.91
C GLN A 199 1.18 2.23 -14.56
N PRO A 200 2.23 2.51 -13.77
CA PRO A 200 3.45 3.11 -14.31
C PRO A 200 4.15 2.14 -15.26
N THR A 201 4.88 2.70 -16.23
CA THR A 201 5.82 1.95 -17.09
C THR A 201 7.23 2.42 -16.79
N GLY A 202 8.19 1.53 -16.92
CA GLY A 202 9.58 1.82 -16.58
C GLY A 202 10.41 0.56 -16.51
N SER A 203 11.54 0.64 -15.81
CA SER A 203 12.58 -0.37 -15.86
C SER A 203 12.75 -1.11 -14.53
N ALA A 204 13.01 -2.42 -14.64
CA ALA A 204 13.50 -3.24 -13.54
C ALA A 204 15.00 -3.46 -13.70
N TYR A 205 15.80 -2.96 -12.78
CA TYR A 205 17.25 -3.10 -12.78
C TYR A 205 17.67 -4.28 -11.92
N ILE A 206 18.19 -5.31 -12.58
CA ILE A 206 18.76 -6.50 -11.95
C ILE A 206 20.28 -6.39 -12.06
N MET A 207 20.93 -6.15 -10.93
CA MET A 207 22.35 -5.83 -10.90
C MET A 207 23.21 -7.09 -10.76
N ASN A 208 24.10 -7.30 -11.72
CA ASN A 208 25.23 -8.23 -11.61
C ASN A 208 26.48 -7.43 -11.22
N THR A 209 26.75 -7.38 -9.92
CA THR A 209 27.75 -6.48 -9.34
C THR A 209 29.14 -7.15 -9.30
N THR A 210 30.15 -6.42 -8.85
CA THR A 210 31.48 -6.99 -8.60
C THR A 210 31.48 -8.01 -7.46
N ASP A 211 30.48 -7.99 -6.58
CA ASP A 211 30.29 -9.03 -5.56
C ASP A 211 29.58 -10.24 -6.17
N SER A 212 30.37 -11.24 -6.54
CA SER A 212 29.88 -12.43 -7.24
C SER A 212 29.05 -13.36 -6.35
N ILE A 213 29.20 -13.28 -5.02
CA ILE A 213 28.45 -14.05 -4.01
C ILE A 213 27.06 -13.45 -3.85
N ARG A 214 26.96 -12.13 -3.82
CA ARG A 214 25.67 -11.43 -3.65
C ARG A 214 24.93 -11.16 -4.97
N SER A 215 25.58 -11.44 -6.10
CA SER A 215 24.96 -11.38 -7.44
C SER A 215 24.30 -12.70 -7.88
N VAL A 216 24.10 -13.67 -6.97
CA VAL A 216 23.44 -14.95 -7.28
C VAL A 216 22.01 -14.78 -7.80
N ARG A 217 21.27 -13.75 -7.36
CA ARG A 217 19.94 -13.42 -7.91
C ARG A 217 20.01 -13.06 -9.39
N ALA A 218 21.00 -12.27 -9.80
CA ALA A 218 21.20 -11.93 -11.21
C ALA A 218 21.54 -13.17 -12.04
N LYS A 219 22.41 -14.06 -11.53
CA LYS A 219 22.77 -15.32 -12.20
C LYS A 219 21.58 -16.25 -12.40
N VAL A 220 20.78 -16.48 -11.35
CA VAL A 220 19.53 -17.25 -11.45
C VAL A 220 18.60 -16.60 -12.47
N PHE A 221 18.49 -15.27 -12.43
CA PHE A 221 17.63 -14.56 -13.36
C PHE A 221 18.05 -14.75 -14.82
N ILE A 222 19.35 -14.62 -15.12
CA ILE A 222 19.94 -14.85 -16.45
C ILE A 222 19.57 -16.24 -16.97
N SER A 223 19.80 -17.27 -16.17
CA SER A 223 19.65 -18.67 -16.62
C SER A 223 18.22 -19.05 -16.99
N TYR A 224 17.22 -18.38 -16.42
CA TYR A 224 15.82 -18.77 -16.60
C TYR A 224 14.96 -17.75 -17.35
N TYR A 225 15.33 -16.46 -17.34
CA TYR A 225 14.44 -15.37 -17.74
C TYR A 225 15.04 -14.35 -18.69
N LEU A 226 16.33 -14.47 -19.06
CA LEU A 226 16.91 -13.59 -20.07
C LEU A 226 16.13 -13.70 -21.39
N GLY A 227 15.71 -12.55 -21.94
CA GLY A 227 14.93 -12.46 -23.17
C GLY A 227 13.43 -12.79 -23.01
N LYS A 228 12.93 -13.06 -21.80
CA LYS A 228 11.50 -13.28 -21.55
C LYS A 228 10.82 -12.01 -21.07
N THR A 229 9.64 -11.72 -21.61
CA THR A 229 8.77 -10.66 -21.08
C THR A 229 8.14 -11.14 -19.78
N ILE A 230 8.41 -10.43 -18.68
CA ILE A 230 7.83 -10.73 -17.36
C ILE A 230 6.51 -9.99 -17.16
N SER A 231 6.46 -8.74 -17.61
CA SER A 231 5.30 -7.86 -17.55
C SER A 231 5.33 -6.91 -18.74
N PRO A 232 4.18 -6.58 -19.36
CA PRO A 232 4.13 -5.58 -20.43
C PRO A 232 4.45 -4.16 -19.95
N HIS A 233 4.43 -3.91 -18.64
CA HIS A 233 4.71 -2.59 -18.06
C HIS A 233 6.20 -2.36 -17.75
N VAL A 234 7.00 -3.43 -17.76
CA VAL A 234 8.34 -3.42 -17.16
C VAL A 234 9.39 -3.87 -18.15
N ASN A 235 10.28 -2.94 -18.48
CA ASN A 235 11.49 -3.22 -19.24
C ASN A 235 12.57 -3.77 -18.30
N VAL A 236 12.91 -5.05 -18.42
CA VAL A 236 13.93 -5.65 -17.54
C VAL A 236 15.33 -5.35 -18.09
N GLN A 237 16.14 -4.71 -17.25
CA GLN A 237 17.53 -4.36 -17.50
C GLN A 237 18.45 -5.20 -16.60
N LEU A 238 19.25 -6.06 -17.22
CA LEU A 238 20.33 -6.77 -16.53
C LEU A 238 21.63 -5.98 -16.75
N LEU A 239 22.22 -5.47 -15.67
CA LEU A 239 23.40 -4.61 -15.77
C LEU A 239 24.61 -5.23 -15.07
N GLN A 240 25.75 -5.26 -15.76
CA GLN A 240 27.05 -5.52 -15.16
C GLN A 240 27.60 -4.21 -14.56
N ALA A 241 27.09 -3.83 -13.39
CA ALA A 241 27.45 -2.58 -12.73
C ALA A 241 27.19 -2.67 -11.21
N ASN A 242 27.81 -1.78 -10.44
CA ASN A 242 27.65 -1.70 -8.99
C ASN A 242 26.49 -0.78 -8.56
N SER A 243 26.18 0.24 -9.36
CA SER A 243 25.06 1.16 -9.12
C SER A 243 24.47 1.63 -10.46
N ILE A 244 23.26 2.20 -10.39
CA ILE A 244 22.68 3.04 -11.43
C ILE A 244 22.69 4.48 -10.93
N SER A 245 22.81 5.46 -11.84
CA SER A 245 22.85 6.87 -11.48
C SER A 245 22.09 7.72 -12.51
N GLY A 246 21.43 8.78 -12.04
CA GLY A 246 20.67 9.70 -12.90
C GLY A 246 19.50 9.06 -13.66
N THR A 247 19.06 7.87 -13.26
CA THR A 247 18.00 7.10 -13.93
C THR A 247 16.63 7.55 -13.45
N THR A 248 15.65 7.69 -14.34
CA THR A 248 14.37 8.35 -14.01
C THR A 248 13.14 7.45 -13.98
N ASP A 249 13.26 6.20 -14.44
CA ASP A 249 12.15 5.26 -14.64
C ASP A 249 12.32 3.97 -13.81
N VAL A 250 12.99 4.05 -12.66
CA VAL A 250 13.32 2.87 -11.84
C VAL A 250 12.10 2.39 -11.07
N LEU A 251 11.47 1.31 -11.55
CA LEU A 251 10.33 0.66 -10.87
C LEU A 251 10.78 -0.43 -9.91
N PHE A 252 11.82 -1.17 -10.28
CA PHE A 252 12.35 -2.26 -9.46
C PHE A 252 13.87 -2.16 -9.44
N TYR A 253 14.47 -2.23 -8.26
CA TYR A 253 15.92 -2.19 -8.13
C TYR A 253 16.43 -3.34 -7.25
N PHE A 254 16.90 -4.41 -7.90
CA PHE A 254 17.37 -5.62 -7.23
C PHE A 254 18.90 -5.71 -7.33
N GLN A 255 19.57 -5.62 -6.18
CA GLN A 255 21.03 -5.62 -6.11
C GLN A 255 21.55 -6.43 -4.92
N GLY A 256 22.87 -6.57 -4.78
CA GLY A 256 23.48 -7.39 -3.72
C GLY A 256 24.63 -6.75 -2.96
N LEU A 257 25.03 -5.51 -3.20
CA LEU A 257 26.14 -4.90 -2.46
C LEU A 257 25.77 -4.58 -1.01
N HIS A 258 26.77 -4.60 -0.15
CA HIS A 258 26.63 -4.24 1.26
C HIS A 258 26.29 -2.76 1.48
N ALA A 259 26.67 -1.92 0.52
CA ALA A 259 26.29 -0.52 0.42
C ALA A 259 26.08 -0.18 -1.05
N VAL A 260 25.01 0.56 -1.35
CA VAL A 260 24.64 0.96 -2.70
C VAL A 260 24.89 2.45 -2.87
N ASN A 261 25.79 2.78 -3.78
CA ASN A 261 26.07 4.17 -4.14
C ASN A 261 24.98 4.72 -5.07
N ASP A 262 24.93 6.05 -5.18
CA ASP A 262 24.09 6.79 -6.14
C ASP A 262 22.56 6.60 -5.99
N ILE A 263 22.09 5.94 -4.94
CA ILE A 263 20.65 5.69 -4.75
C ILE A 263 19.83 7.00 -4.73
N THR A 264 20.39 8.09 -4.21
CA THR A 264 19.72 9.39 -4.12
C THR A 264 19.76 10.20 -5.43
N THR A 265 20.49 9.75 -6.45
CA THR A 265 20.61 10.47 -7.73
C THR A 265 19.54 10.06 -8.74
N ASN A 266 18.84 8.95 -8.48
CA ASN A 266 17.82 8.40 -9.34
C ASN A 266 16.41 8.90 -8.95
N LYS A 267 15.42 8.69 -9.82
CA LYS A 267 14.01 8.95 -9.53
C LYS A 267 13.23 7.64 -9.55
N TYR A 268 12.38 7.52 -8.53
CA TYR A 268 11.55 6.35 -8.26
C TYR A 268 10.09 6.75 -8.33
N PRO A 269 9.31 6.27 -9.32
CA PRO A 269 7.87 6.49 -9.32
C PRO A 269 7.21 5.94 -8.04
N PRO A 270 6.13 6.56 -7.54
CA PRO A 270 5.32 5.97 -6.49
C PRO A 270 4.98 4.51 -6.80
N GLY A 271 5.16 3.64 -5.81
CA GLY A 271 5.00 2.20 -5.97
C GLY A 271 6.30 1.45 -6.28
N ALA A 272 7.40 2.12 -6.66
CA ALA A 272 8.68 1.47 -6.93
C ALA A 272 9.24 0.75 -5.70
N VAL A 273 9.97 -0.35 -5.91
CA VAL A 273 10.58 -1.15 -4.83
C VAL A 273 12.04 -1.46 -5.07
N ALA A 274 12.78 -1.74 -4.00
CA ALA A 274 14.18 -2.14 -4.08
C ALA A 274 14.58 -3.08 -2.97
N ASP A 275 15.43 -4.06 -3.29
CA ASP A 275 15.92 -5.01 -2.28
C ASP A 275 17.40 -5.29 -2.43
N GLN A 276 18.03 -5.54 -1.29
CA GLN A 276 19.44 -5.86 -1.20
C GLN A 276 19.68 -7.31 -0.74
N LEU A 277 20.50 -8.05 -1.49
CA LEU A 277 20.99 -9.37 -1.09
C LEU A 277 22.17 -9.23 -0.12
N THR A 278 21.93 -8.54 0.97
CA THR A 278 22.96 -8.18 1.96
C THR A 278 22.52 -8.65 3.33
N LEU A 279 23.47 -9.22 4.08
CA LEU A 279 23.26 -9.63 5.46
C LEU A 279 22.97 -8.40 6.31
N TYR A 280 22.06 -8.53 7.27
CA TYR A 280 21.71 -7.45 8.19
C TYR A 280 21.12 -6.18 7.55
N GLY A 281 20.77 -6.20 6.25
CA GLY A 281 20.04 -5.06 5.65
C GLY A 281 18.71 -4.77 6.36
N GLY A 282 18.13 -5.77 7.01
CA GLY A 282 16.93 -5.66 7.84
C GLY A 282 17.18 -5.19 9.28
N MET A 283 18.44 -5.04 9.72
CA MET A 283 18.76 -4.38 11.00
C MET A 283 18.58 -2.88 10.82
N LEU A 284 17.37 -2.36 11.07
CA LEU A 284 17.02 -1.02 10.60
C LEU A 284 17.84 0.11 11.26
N THR A 285 18.23 -0.05 12.53
CA THR A 285 18.93 0.96 13.34
C THR A 285 20.39 0.60 13.66
N ASP A 286 20.76 -0.69 13.60
CA ASP A 286 22.05 -1.21 14.08
C ASP A 286 22.76 -2.09 13.03
N SER A 287 22.74 -1.70 11.75
CA SER A 287 23.27 -2.50 10.64
C SER A 287 24.80 -2.58 10.55
N GLY A 288 25.53 -1.92 11.46
CA GLY A 288 27.00 -1.88 11.47
C GLY A 288 27.55 -1.27 10.19
N SER A 289 28.39 -2.01 9.45
CA SER A 289 28.94 -1.59 8.14
C SER A 289 28.01 -1.86 6.95
N HIS A 290 26.85 -2.49 7.17
CA HIS A 290 25.87 -2.77 6.13
C HIS A 290 24.88 -1.61 6.02
N MET A 291 24.41 -1.34 4.80
CA MET A 291 23.34 -0.39 4.54
C MET A 291 22.01 -0.92 5.07
N SER A 292 21.26 -0.11 5.81
CA SER A 292 19.89 -0.41 6.24
C SER A 292 18.92 -0.28 5.07
N ILE A 293 17.88 -1.12 5.02
CA ILE A 293 16.83 -0.98 4.01
C ILE A 293 16.05 0.34 4.13
N LEU A 294 16.13 1.03 5.28
CA LEU A 294 15.58 2.37 5.44
C LEU A 294 16.24 3.40 4.51
N GLU A 295 17.44 3.16 4.02
CA GLU A 295 18.07 4.05 3.03
C GLU A 295 17.35 3.99 1.68
N PHE A 296 16.80 2.83 1.28
CA PHE A 296 15.94 2.74 0.08
C PHE A 296 14.63 3.50 0.29
N ILE A 297 14.01 3.36 1.46
CA ILE A 297 12.80 4.09 1.80
C ILE A 297 13.04 5.60 1.79
N ALA A 298 14.15 6.05 2.39
CA ALA A 298 14.56 7.45 2.41
C ALA A 298 14.87 7.99 1.00
N ALA A 299 15.45 7.17 0.12
CA ALA A 299 15.73 7.56 -1.26
C ALA A 299 14.48 7.69 -2.14
N GLY A 300 13.35 7.08 -1.76
CA GLY A 300 12.09 7.24 -2.49
C GLY A 300 11.38 5.94 -2.85
N PHE A 301 11.85 4.77 -2.40
CA PHE A 301 11.15 3.52 -2.62
C PHE A 301 9.91 3.38 -1.72
N THR A 302 8.92 2.63 -2.19
CA THR A 302 7.65 2.33 -1.51
C THR A 302 7.72 1.02 -0.74
N GLY A 303 8.71 0.18 -1.04
CA GLY A 303 8.94 -1.09 -0.38
C GLY A 303 10.39 -1.53 -0.49
N SER A 304 10.86 -2.22 0.54
CA SER A 304 12.14 -2.89 0.58
C SER A 304 12.12 -4.09 1.54
N PHE A 305 12.96 -5.07 1.24
CA PHE A 305 13.19 -6.25 2.05
C PHE A 305 14.67 -6.39 2.42
N GLY A 306 14.94 -6.77 3.67
CA GLY A 306 16.29 -7.00 4.19
C GLY A 306 16.32 -8.13 5.22
N THR A 307 17.44 -8.84 5.32
CA THR A 307 17.60 -9.95 6.27
C THR A 307 18.06 -9.48 7.65
N VAL A 308 17.68 -10.21 8.71
CA VAL A 308 18.03 -9.90 10.11
C VAL A 308 18.90 -10.97 10.78
N SER A 309 19.23 -12.04 10.06
CA SER A 309 20.01 -13.18 10.58
C SER A 309 21.05 -13.69 9.58
N GLU A 310 22.17 -14.17 10.12
CA GLU A 310 23.29 -14.81 9.43
C GLU A 310 23.29 -16.34 9.62
N PRO A 311 24.02 -17.15 8.80
CA PRO A 311 24.82 -16.79 7.63
C PRO A 311 24.49 -17.69 6.42
N CYS A 312 23.80 -17.20 5.38
CA CYS A 312 23.79 -17.87 4.06
C CYS A 312 23.05 -17.00 3.03
N SER A 313 23.69 -16.68 1.90
CA SER A 313 23.13 -15.99 0.73
C SER A 313 22.21 -16.91 -0.10
N TRP A 314 21.32 -17.64 0.57
CA TRP A 314 20.34 -18.51 -0.08
C TRP A 314 19.28 -17.66 -0.75
N THR A 315 19.14 -17.81 -2.07
CA THR A 315 18.20 -17.04 -2.88
C THR A 315 16.75 -17.17 -2.40
N GLN A 316 16.40 -18.27 -1.73
CA GLN A 316 15.07 -18.54 -1.18
C GLN A 316 14.65 -17.57 -0.07
N LYS A 317 15.62 -16.91 0.58
CA LYS A 317 15.38 -15.92 1.66
C LYS A 317 15.11 -14.52 1.14
N PHE A 318 15.28 -14.30 -0.16
CA PHE A 318 15.13 -12.99 -0.79
C PHE A 318 13.99 -13.02 -1.80
N PRO A 319 13.38 -11.86 -2.09
CA PRO A 319 12.42 -11.72 -3.18
C PRO A 319 13.03 -12.24 -4.48
N ASN A 320 12.34 -13.21 -5.09
CA ASN A 320 12.59 -13.59 -6.46
C ASN A 320 12.11 -12.46 -7.37
N PRO A 321 13.00 -11.78 -8.13
CA PRO A 321 12.63 -10.63 -8.96
C PRO A 321 11.49 -10.92 -9.92
N GLN A 322 11.45 -12.13 -10.51
CA GLN A 322 10.41 -12.49 -11.46
C GLN A 322 9.03 -12.54 -10.78
N PHE A 323 8.90 -13.31 -9.70
CA PHE A 323 7.61 -13.45 -9.02
C PHE A 323 7.15 -12.12 -8.43
N MET A 324 8.06 -11.34 -7.86
CA MET A 324 7.72 -10.02 -7.34
C MET A 324 7.16 -9.12 -8.45
N ILE A 325 7.88 -8.96 -9.57
CA ILE A 325 7.40 -8.17 -10.72
C ILE A 325 6.06 -8.71 -11.24
N GLN A 326 5.90 -10.04 -11.37
CA GLN A 326 4.67 -10.63 -11.90
C GLN A 326 3.46 -10.39 -11.01
N HIS A 327 3.57 -10.67 -9.71
CA HIS A 327 2.44 -10.49 -8.79
C HIS A 327 2.06 -9.01 -8.69
N TYR A 328 3.05 -8.13 -8.56
CA TYR A 328 2.79 -6.71 -8.37
C TYR A 328 2.18 -6.06 -9.61
N THR A 329 2.70 -6.40 -10.80
CA THR A 329 2.15 -5.86 -12.07
C THR A 329 0.85 -6.53 -12.53
N LYS A 330 0.44 -7.64 -11.89
CA LYS A 330 -0.91 -8.22 -12.05
C LYS A 330 -1.95 -7.54 -11.14
N GLY A 331 -1.56 -6.53 -10.38
CA GLY A 331 -2.44 -5.73 -9.55
C GLY A 331 -2.67 -6.30 -8.15
N GLU A 332 -1.77 -7.17 -7.68
CA GLU A 332 -1.72 -7.52 -6.24
C GLU A 332 -1.10 -6.37 -5.44
N THR A 333 -1.39 -6.32 -4.14
CA THR A 333 -0.77 -5.32 -3.26
C THR A 333 0.71 -5.62 -3.03
N LEU A 334 1.43 -4.62 -2.53
CA LEU A 334 2.85 -4.74 -2.21
C LEU A 334 3.13 -5.88 -1.22
N ILE A 335 2.32 -6.00 -0.16
CA ILE A 335 2.48 -7.07 0.83
C ILE A 335 2.27 -8.45 0.19
N GLU A 336 1.23 -8.65 -0.62
CA GLU A 336 0.98 -9.93 -1.31
C GLU A 336 2.13 -10.30 -2.26
N SER A 337 2.62 -9.32 -3.02
CA SER A 337 3.67 -9.52 -4.02
C SER A 337 4.99 -9.93 -3.38
N TYR A 338 5.34 -9.31 -2.26
CA TYR A 338 6.51 -9.69 -1.47
C TYR A 338 6.35 -11.09 -0.88
N TRP A 339 5.24 -11.37 -0.21
CA TRP A 339 4.97 -12.66 0.43
C TRP A 339 4.98 -13.83 -0.55
N LYS A 340 4.51 -13.64 -1.78
CA LYS A 340 4.54 -14.66 -2.84
C LYS A 340 5.88 -14.76 -3.57
N SER A 341 6.78 -13.81 -3.36
CA SER A 341 8.11 -13.80 -3.99
C SER A 341 9.22 -14.41 -3.13
N ILE A 342 8.96 -14.66 -1.85
CA ILE A 342 9.94 -15.19 -0.89
C ILE A 342 9.50 -16.58 -0.41
N LEU A 343 10.41 -17.55 -0.47
CA LEU A 343 10.14 -18.91 0.00
C LEU A 343 10.42 -19.10 1.49
N GLN A 344 11.36 -18.31 2.05
CA GLN A 344 11.77 -18.36 3.46
C GLN A 344 11.69 -16.97 4.10
N VAL A 345 10.54 -16.64 4.66
CA VAL A 345 10.25 -15.29 5.22
C VAL A 345 10.78 -15.06 6.64
N PHE A 346 11.02 -16.12 7.41
CA PHE A 346 11.33 -16.08 8.85
C PHE A 346 12.68 -15.43 9.23
N GLN A 347 13.49 -14.99 8.25
CA GLN A 347 14.82 -14.40 8.47
C GLN A 347 14.98 -13.00 7.88
N GLY A 348 13.88 -12.36 7.49
CA GLY A 348 13.91 -10.99 7.00
C GLY A 348 12.75 -10.16 7.50
N VAL A 349 12.81 -8.90 7.12
CA VAL A 349 11.80 -7.89 7.44
C VAL A 349 11.40 -7.17 6.17
N PHE A 350 10.11 -6.90 6.06
CA PHE A 350 9.55 -6.07 5.01
C PHE A 350 9.31 -4.68 5.58
N VAL A 351 9.84 -3.65 4.93
CA VAL A 351 9.47 -2.26 5.20
C VAL A 351 8.83 -1.71 3.94
N GLY A 352 7.60 -1.20 4.06
CA GLY A 352 6.88 -0.68 2.91
C GLY A 352 5.46 -0.31 3.24
N GLU A 353 4.75 0.24 2.27
CA GLU A 353 3.33 0.55 2.40
C GLU A 353 2.48 -0.66 1.96
N PRO A 354 1.83 -1.41 2.88
CA PRO A 354 1.28 -2.72 2.59
C PRO A 354 0.26 -2.78 1.45
N LEU A 355 -0.58 -1.74 1.33
CA LEU A 355 -1.69 -1.69 0.37
C LEU A 355 -1.33 -0.95 -0.92
N ALA A 356 -0.06 -0.59 -1.13
CA ALA A 356 0.38 0.04 -2.38
C ALA A 356 0.01 -0.90 -3.52
N ASN A 357 -0.72 -0.38 -4.50
CA ASN A 357 -1.21 -1.19 -5.61
C ASN A 357 -1.18 -0.39 -6.93
N PRO A 358 0.03 -0.13 -7.48
CA PRO A 358 0.21 0.67 -8.68
C PRO A 358 -0.49 0.11 -9.91
N TRP A 359 -0.54 -1.21 -10.07
CA TRP A 359 -1.21 -1.87 -11.20
C TRP A 359 -2.59 -2.42 -10.85
N ARG A 360 -3.28 -1.81 -9.87
CA ARG A 360 -4.63 -2.20 -9.45
C ARG A 360 -5.54 -2.41 -10.67
N GLN A 361 -6.15 -3.59 -10.75
CA GLN A 361 -7.12 -3.92 -11.78
C GLN A 361 -8.54 -3.80 -11.21
N TYR A 362 -9.44 -3.22 -11.99
CA TYR A 362 -10.87 -3.28 -11.69
C TYR A 362 -11.45 -4.57 -12.27
N ILE A 363 -11.99 -5.41 -11.40
CA ILE A 363 -12.60 -6.69 -11.74
C ILE A 363 -14.10 -6.48 -11.90
N SER A 364 -14.68 -7.00 -12.99
CA SER A 364 -16.11 -6.92 -13.31
C SER A 364 -17.01 -7.70 -12.36
#